data_AF-A0A2P1QP92-F1
#
_entry.id   AF-A0A2P1QP92-F1
#
_cell.length_a   1.000
_cell.length_b   1.000
_cell.length_c   1.000
_cell.angle_alpha   90.00
_cell.angle_beta   90.00
_cell.angle_gamma   90.00
#
_symmetry.space_group_name_H-M   'P 1'
#
loop_
_entity.id
_entity.type
_entity.pdbx_description
1 polymer ?
#
loop_
_entity_poly.entity_id
_entity_poly.type
_entity_poly.pdbx_seq_one_letter_code
_entity_poly.pdbx_strand_id
1 'polypeptide(L)'
;MNYERVSKLLLTIEQGCVEEQEILVEILEDYDGQYPEFDQELVRKAKNLSHLFGGQDLSESSWRFYLKEISSGTFSLKKLPEHVREIANELYYK
;
A
#
# COMPACT_ATOMS: atom_id res chain seq x y z
N MET A 1 6.98 1.87 16.68
CA MET A 1 7.61 3.02 15.98
C MET A 1 6.72 4.25 16.18
N ASN A 2 7.24 5.49 16.19
CA ASN A 2 6.40 6.69 16.38
C ASN A 2 5.87 7.19 15.03
N TYR A 3 4.63 7.69 14.99
CA TYR A 3 3.90 8.20 13.80
C TYR A 3 4.78 9.04 12.87
N GLU A 4 5.51 10.02 13.41
CA GLU A 4 6.35 10.93 12.62
C GLU A 4 7.43 10.20 11.81
N ARG A 5 7.96 9.09 12.34
CA ARG A 5 8.99 8.31 11.67
C ARG A 5 8.40 7.53 10.49
N VAL A 6 7.24 6.89 10.68
CA VAL A 6 6.54 6.15 9.63
C VAL A 6 6.11 7.11 8.52
N SER A 7 5.54 8.25 8.89
CA SER A 7 5.14 9.29 7.93
C SER A 7 6.30 9.76 7.05
N LYS A 8 7.47 10.04 7.65
CA LYS A 8 8.68 10.43 6.89
C LYS A 8 9.16 9.33 5.95
N LEU A 9 9.19 8.08 6.42
CA LEU A 9 9.60 6.94 5.60
C LEU A 9 8.67 6.73 4.41
N LEU A 10 7.35 6.87 4.62
CA LEU A 10 6.36 6.70 3.55
C LEU A 10 6.49 7.76 2.46
N LEU A 11 6.88 8.99 2.82
CA LEU A 11 7.14 10.06 1.84
C LEU A 11 8.35 9.75 0.96
N THR A 12 9.36 9.08 1.50
CA THR A 12 10.63 8.79 0.81
C THR A 12 10.77 7.34 0.33
N ILE A 13 9.74 6.49 0.52
CA ILE A 13 9.80 5.04 0.28
C ILE A 13 10.32 4.69 -1.12
N GLU A 14 9.93 5.46 -2.14
CA GLU A 14 10.32 5.24 -3.55
C GLU A 14 11.82 5.43 -3.81
N GLN A 15 12.55 6.05 -2.88
CA GLN A 15 14.00 6.25 -2.95
C GLN A 15 14.78 5.16 -2.20
N GLY A 16 14.10 4.34 -1.38
CA GLY A 16 14.69 3.22 -0.66
C GLY A 16 14.90 2.00 -1.54
N CYS A 17 15.73 1.06 -1.09
CA CYS A 17 15.89 -0.23 -1.78
C CYS A 17 14.63 -1.11 -1.61
N VAL A 18 14.50 -2.16 -2.42
CA VAL A 18 13.30 -3.03 -2.42
C VAL A 18 13.02 -3.58 -1.01
N GLU A 19 14.06 -4.01 -0.30
CA GLU A 19 13.94 -4.54 1.06
C GLU A 19 13.39 -3.49 2.04
N GLU A 20 13.82 -2.23 1.94
CA GLU A 20 13.29 -1.15 2.78
C GLU A 20 11.82 -0.85 2.46
N GLN A 21 11.45 -0.95 1.19
CA GLN A 21 10.07 -0.75 0.75
C GLN A 21 9.15 -1.87 1.26
N GLU A 22 9.59 -3.14 1.16
CA GLU A 22 8.86 -4.29 1.68
C GLU A 22 8.67 -4.19 3.21
N ILE A 23 9.75 -3.92 3.94
CA ILE A 23 9.72 -3.74 5.40
C ILE A 23 8.73 -2.63 5.80
N LEU A 24 8.68 -1.52 5.05
CA LEU A 24 7.74 -0.44 5.39
C LEU A 24 6.29 -0.88 5.16
N VAL A 25 5.98 -1.63 4.11
CA VAL A 25 4.62 -2.16 3.87
C VAL A 25 4.21 -3.12 4.99
N GLU A 26 5.13 -3.99 5.45
CA GLU A 26 4.89 -4.87 6.60
C GLU A 26 4.65 -4.08 7.88
N ILE A 27 5.44 -3.04 8.15
CA ILE A 27 5.22 -2.15 9.30
C ILE A 27 3.84 -1.49 9.23
N LEU A 28 3.41 -1.03 8.05
CA LEU A 28 2.09 -0.42 7.87
C LEU A 28 0.96 -1.42 8.13
N GLU A 29 1.19 -2.70 7.85
CA GLU A 29 0.24 -3.75 8.18
C GLU A 29 0.03 -3.91 9.68
N ASP A 30 1.10 -3.88 10.47
CA ASP A 30 1.03 -3.92 11.94
C ASP A 30 0.23 -2.74 12.54
N TYR A 31 0.09 -1.64 11.79
CA TYR A 31 -0.71 -0.49 12.19
C TYR A 31 -2.21 -0.64 11.90
N ASP A 32 -2.65 -1.70 11.22
CA ASP A 32 -4.07 -2.06 10.97
C ASP A 32 -5.02 -0.86 10.77
N GLY A 33 -4.68 0.05 9.86
CA GLY A 33 -5.53 1.21 9.53
C GLY A 33 -5.69 2.25 10.66
N GLN A 34 -4.88 2.19 11.73
CA GLN A 34 -4.83 3.20 12.80
C GLN A 34 -4.58 4.62 12.26
N TYR A 35 -3.88 4.72 11.13
CA TYR A 35 -3.57 5.96 10.45
C TYR A 35 -4.05 5.88 8.99
N PRO A 36 -5.33 6.22 8.72
CA PRO A 36 -5.92 6.16 7.38
C PRO A 36 -5.09 6.88 6.31
N GLU A 37 -4.42 7.97 6.66
CA GLU A 37 -3.54 8.75 5.81
C GLU A 37 -2.37 7.95 5.24
N PHE A 38 -1.84 6.97 5.99
CA PHE A 38 -0.76 6.11 5.49
C PHE A 38 -1.26 5.19 4.40
N ASP A 39 -2.46 4.65 4.55
CA ASP A 39 -3.09 3.81 3.52
C ASP A 39 -3.40 4.61 2.26
N GLN A 40 -3.87 5.85 2.43
CA GLN A 40 -4.14 6.74 1.30
C GLN A 40 -2.87 7.04 0.52
N GLU A 41 -1.77 7.36 1.21
CA GLU A 41 -0.47 7.59 0.57
C GLU A 41 0.10 6.32 -0.06
N LEU A 42 -0.05 5.17 0.60
CA LEU A 42 0.36 3.89 0.03
C LEU A 42 -0.38 3.60 -1.27
N VAL A 43 -1.70 3.82 -1.32
CA VAL A 43 -2.49 3.67 -2.55
C VAL A 43 -2.01 4.64 -3.63
N ARG A 44 -1.75 5.92 -3.32
CA ARG A 44 -1.22 6.88 -4.31
C ARG A 44 0.12 6.42 -4.93
N LYS A 45 0.91 5.68 -4.16
CA LYS A 45 2.22 5.14 -4.56
C LYS A 45 2.15 3.71 -5.11
N ALA A 46 0.97 3.08 -5.16
CA ALA A 46 0.80 1.67 -5.51
C ALA A 46 1.43 1.31 -6.85
N LYS A 47 1.37 2.20 -7.85
CA LYS A 47 2.00 1.98 -9.16
C LYS A 47 3.53 1.90 -9.08
N ASN A 48 4.16 2.78 -8.30
CA ASN A 48 5.61 2.79 -8.16
C ASN A 48 6.11 1.60 -7.32
N LEU A 49 5.28 1.17 -6.37
CA LEU A 49 5.52 0.01 -5.51
C LEU A 49 4.93 -1.30 -6.07
N SER A 50 4.45 -1.33 -7.31
CA SER A 50 3.80 -2.50 -7.92
C SER A 50 4.74 -3.68 -8.18
N HIS A 51 6.04 -3.47 -8.02
CA HIS A 51 7.08 -4.50 -8.14
C HIS A 51 7.25 -5.32 -6.85
N LEU A 52 6.73 -4.82 -5.72
CA LEU A 52 6.81 -5.51 -4.44
C LEU A 52 5.90 -6.75 -4.44
N PHE A 53 6.35 -7.79 -3.73
CA PHE A 53 5.59 -9.02 -3.45
C PHE A 53 5.01 -9.78 -4.66
N GLY A 54 5.44 -9.45 -5.89
CA GLY A 54 4.97 -10.09 -7.10
C GLY A 54 5.45 -11.54 -7.22
N GLY A 55 4.59 -12.50 -6.89
CA GLY A 55 4.85 -13.94 -7.01
C GLY A 55 4.83 -14.73 -5.70
N GLN A 56 4.49 -14.09 -4.57
CA GLN A 56 4.25 -14.76 -3.29
C GLN A 56 2.76 -15.14 -3.14
N ASP A 57 2.47 -16.21 -2.40
CA ASP A 57 1.09 -16.54 -2.01
C ASP A 57 0.67 -15.64 -0.84
N LEU A 58 -0.06 -14.57 -1.18
CA LEU A 58 -0.53 -13.56 -0.24
C LEU A 58 -2.02 -13.74 0.11
N SER A 59 -2.61 -14.88 -0.22
CA SER A 59 -4.07 -15.09 -0.18
C SER A 59 -4.72 -14.78 1.18
N GLU A 60 -3.98 -14.89 2.28
CA GLU A 60 -4.40 -14.54 3.64
C GLU A 60 -3.89 -13.17 4.13
N SER A 61 -3.05 -12.50 3.35
CA SER A 61 -2.47 -11.20 3.67
C SER A 61 -3.43 -10.05 3.35
N SER A 62 -3.22 -8.92 4.00
CA SER A 62 -3.96 -7.69 3.77
C SER A 62 -3.83 -7.15 2.36
N TRP A 63 -4.77 -6.28 1.99
CA TRP A 63 -4.81 -5.59 0.70
C TRP A 63 -3.51 -4.81 0.40
N ARG A 64 -2.75 -4.41 1.42
CA ARG A 64 -1.49 -3.65 1.29
C ARG A 64 -0.41 -4.38 0.50
N PHE A 65 -0.49 -5.71 0.41
CA PHE A 65 0.45 -6.54 -0.35
C PHE A 65 0.06 -6.70 -1.82
N TYR A 66 -1.12 -6.21 -2.22
CA TYR A 66 -1.67 -6.33 -3.58
C TYR A 66 -1.53 -5.04 -4.38
N LEU A 67 -0.46 -4.27 -4.14
CA LEU A 67 -0.25 -2.96 -4.80
C LEU A 67 -0.20 -3.08 -6.33
N LYS A 68 0.30 -4.22 -6.83
CA LYS A 68 0.31 -4.52 -8.26
C LYS A 68 -1.11 -4.59 -8.81
N GLU A 69 -1.97 -5.44 -8.24
CA GLU A 69 -3.35 -5.62 -8.65
C GLU A 69 -4.19 -4.35 -8.45
N ILE A 70 -3.88 -3.58 -7.40
CA ILE A 70 -4.52 -2.30 -7.13
C ILE A 70 -4.19 -1.31 -8.24
N SER A 71 -2.90 -1.15 -8.56
CA SER A 71 -2.45 -0.21 -9.59
C SER A 71 -2.84 -0.61 -11.01
N SER A 72 -3.15 -1.88 -11.25
CA SER A 72 -3.68 -2.38 -12.53
C SER A 72 -5.20 -2.34 -12.63
N GLY A 73 -5.91 -1.93 -11.58
CA GLY A 73 -7.37 -1.88 -11.60
C GLY A 73 -8.05 -3.25 -11.53
N THR A 74 -7.35 -4.29 -11.07
CA THR A 74 -7.87 -5.67 -11.04
C THR A 74 -8.18 -6.18 -9.63
N PHE A 75 -7.69 -5.51 -8.59
CA PHE A 75 -8.03 -5.86 -7.21
C PHE A 75 -9.49 -5.46 -6.90
N SER A 76 -10.20 -6.26 -6.11
CA SER A 76 -11.61 -5.94 -5.82
C SER A 76 -11.70 -4.71 -4.91
N LEU A 77 -12.27 -3.61 -5.40
CA LEU A 77 -12.52 -2.38 -4.61
C LEU A 77 -13.28 -2.64 -3.30
N LYS A 78 -14.17 -3.64 -3.25
CA LYS A 78 -14.88 -4.03 -2.03
C LYS A 78 -13.97 -4.58 -0.92
N LYS A 79 -12.79 -5.08 -1.28
CA LYS A 79 -11.76 -5.58 -0.35
C LYS A 79 -10.83 -4.47 0.14
N LEU A 80 -10.87 -3.28 -0.48
CA LEU A 80 -10.17 -2.11 0.03
C LEU A 80 -10.99 -1.46 1.18
N PRO A 81 -10.30 -0.90 2.19
CA PRO A 81 -10.92 -0.03 3.18
C PRO A 81 -11.66 1.15 2.53
N GLU A 82 -12.71 1.62 3.19
CA GLU A 82 -13.55 2.70 2.67
C GLU A 82 -12.77 3.99 2.41
N HIS A 83 -11.84 4.35 3.31
CA HIS A 83 -11.05 5.59 3.23
C HIS A 83 -10.03 5.64 2.10
N VAL A 84 -9.77 4.52 1.39
CA VAL A 84 -8.90 4.48 0.21
C VAL A 84 -9.61 4.08 -1.07
N ARG A 85 -10.86 3.61 -0.99
CA ARG A 85 -11.57 3.05 -2.15
C ARG A 85 -11.79 4.08 -3.24
N GLU A 86 -12.19 5.30 -2.87
CA GLU A 86 -12.42 6.40 -3.81
C GLU A 86 -11.12 6.80 -4.51
N ILE A 87 -10.03 6.97 -3.74
CA ILE A 87 -8.70 7.29 -4.27
C ILE A 87 -8.21 6.21 -5.24
N ALA A 88 -8.32 4.93 -4.85
CA ALA A 88 -7.94 3.83 -5.73
C ALA A 88 -8.76 3.85 -7.01
N ASN A 89 -10.08 4.03 -6.91
CA ASN A 89 -10.99 4.07 -8.04
C ASN A 89 -10.60 5.19 -9.02
N GLU A 90 -10.45 6.42 -8.53
CA GLU A 90 -10.08 7.58 -9.37
C GLU A 90 -8.73 7.41 -10.07
N LEU A 91 -7.74 6.82 -9.38
CA LEU A 91 -6.38 6.71 -9.91
C LEU A 91 -6.19 5.53 -10.87
N TYR A 92 -6.85 4.39 -10.62
CA TYR A 92 -6.49 3.12 -11.24
C TYR A 92 -7.64 2.34 -11.88
N TYR A 93 -8.89 2.58 -11.49
CA TYR A 93 -10.05 1.81 -11.99
C TYR A 93 -10.86 2.69 -12.92
N LYS A 94 -10.76 2.43 -14.22
CA LYS A 94 -11.54 3.11 -15.27
C LYS A 94 -12.78 2.33 -15.63
#